data_AF-A0A6G8FLV0-F1
#
_entry.id   AF-A0A6G8FLV0-F1
#
_cell.length_a   1.000
_cell.length_b   1.000
_cell.length_c   1.000
_cell.angle_alpha   90.00
_cell.angle_beta   90.00
_cell.angle_gamma   90.00
#
_symmetry.space_group_name_H-M   'P 1'
#
loop_
_entity.id
_entity.type
_entity.pdbx_description
1 polymer ?
#
loop_
_entity_poly.entity_id
_entity_poly.type
_entity_poly.pdbx_seq_one_letter_code
_entity_poly.pdbx_strand_id
1 'polypeptide(L)'
;MASNRKARAIRAARVALALAATLPLLAGCALIEGPTPETPTRTEPPVPEVEPEFVPGGSAADNLPYFTEVLRKYAAGDSVIKGEPVAQRVVDAGFDPAAIQFSFDQSKTGLPADNIFVSVLIGPDCLIGQLVTGDRSFVVANEPAVGPEGNICLIGNTRSVDW
;
A
#
# COMPACT_ATOMS: atom_id res chain seq x y z
N MET A 1 67.48 -3.63 -18.60
CA MET A 1 66.61 -2.73 -17.78
C MET A 1 65.64 -1.83 -18.58
N ALA A 2 65.90 -1.46 -19.84
CA ALA A 2 65.01 -0.57 -20.61
C ALA A 2 63.71 -1.22 -21.14
N SER A 3 63.73 -2.53 -21.45
CA SER A 3 62.56 -3.27 -21.98
C SER A 3 61.39 -3.34 -20.98
N ASN A 4 61.66 -3.60 -19.70
CA ASN A 4 60.64 -3.67 -18.65
C ASN A 4 59.96 -2.30 -18.39
N ARG A 5 60.63 -1.17 -18.64
CA ARG A 5 60.04 0.16 -18.46
C ARG A 5 59.02 0.47 -19.57
N LYS A 6 59.31 0.09 -20.81
CA LYS A 6 58.39 0.24 -21.96
C LYS A 6 57.14 -0.63 -21.79
N ALA A 7 57.30 -1.89 -21.37
CA ALA A 7 56.18 -2.79 -21.11
C ALA A 7 55.26 -2.29 -19.97
N ARG A 8 55.82 -1.67 -18.92
CA ARG A 8 55.06 -1.09 -17.80
C ARG A 8 54.27 0.16 -18.22
N ALA A 9 54.87 1.02 -19.05
CA ALA A 9 54.22 2.22 -19.57
C ALA A 9 53.02 1.89 -20.48
N ILE A 10 53.15 0.88 -21.35
CA ILE A 10 52.07 0.44 -22.24
C ILE A 10 50.90 -0.17 -21.44
N ARG A 11 51.20 -0.94 -20.38
CA ARG A 11 50.17 -1.49 -19.48
C ARG A 11 49.43 -0.39 -18.71
N ALA A 12 50.15 0.62 -18.19
CA ALA A 12 49.54 1.74 -17.50
C ALA A 12 48.63 2.58 -18.42
N ALA A 13 49.06 2.83 -19.66
CA ALA A 13 48.25 3.54 -20.66
C ALA A 13 46.95 2.79 -21.02
N ARG A 14 47.01 1.46 -21.15
CA ARG A 14 45.82 0.63 -21.41
C ARG A 14 44.84 0.62 -20.25
N VAL A 15 45.34 0.55 -19.00
CA VAL A 15 44.49 0.64 -17.81
C VAL A 15 43.83 2.00 -17.70
N ALA A 16 44.57 3.09 -17.95
CA ALA A 16 44.01 4.44 -17.93
C ALA A 16 42.93 4.64 -19.00
N LEU A 17 43.14 4.12 -20.21
CA LEU A 17 42.17 4.21 -21.30
C LEU A 17 40.91 3.37 -21.01
N ALA A 18 41.07 2.18 -20.44
CA ALA A 18 39.94 1.36 -20.00
C ALA A 18 39.14 2.07 -18.90
N LEU A 19 39.80 2.65 -17.90
CA LEU A 19 39.12 3.39 -16.82
C LEU A 19 38.34 4.58 -17.37
N ALA A 20 38.96 5.38 -18.25
CA ALA A 20 38.35 6.56 -18.85
C ALA A 20 37.12 6.23 -19.72
N ALA A 21 37.09 5.06 -20.36
CA ALA A 21 35.94 4.59 -21.12
C ALA A 21 34.82 4.02 -20.22
N THR A 22 35.17 3.37 -19.11
CA THR A 22 34.19 2.76 -18.19
C THR A 22 33.53 3.75 -17.24
N LEU A 23 34.25 4.79 -16.78
CA LEU A 23 33.73 5.81 -15.86
C LEU A 23 32.43 6.50 -16.34
N PRO A 24 32.30 6.95 -17.61
CA PRO A 24 31.06 7.55 -18.10
C PRO A 24 29.92 6.53 -18.30
N LEU A 25 30.22 5.24 -18.51
CA LEU A 25 29.21 4.17 -18.62
C LEU A 25 28.53 3.87 -17.27
N LEU A 26 29.19 4.14 -16.13
CA LEU A 26 28.59 4.00 -14.80
C LEU A 26 27.76 5.23 -14.37
N ALA A 27 27.83 6.35 -15.10
CA ALA A 27 27.13 7.60 -14.76
C ALA A 27 25.76 7.74 -15.45
N GLY A 28 25.34 6.75 -16.25
CA GLY A 28 24.17 6.85 -17.13
C GLY A 28 22.83 7.12 -16.43
N CYS A 29 22.66 6.77 -15.16
CA CYS A 29 21.38 6.93 -14.46
C CYS A 29 21.20 8.30 -13.77
N ALA A 30 22.25 9.13 -13.65
CA ALA A 30 22.16 10.41 -12.94
C ALA A 30 21.97 11.62 -13.89
N LEU A 31 22.22 11.45 -15.19
CA LEU A 31 22.14 12.52 -16.18
C LEU A 31 20.78 12.58 -16.91
N ILE A 32 19.90 11.62 -16.66
CA ILE A 32 18.54 11.61 -17.21
C ILE A 32 17.66 12.30 -16.18
N GLU A 33 17.31 13.56 -16.44
CA GLU A 33 16.22 14.25 -15.76
C GLU A 33 14.94 13.47 -16.12
N GLY A 34 14.58 12.52 -15.24
CA GLY A 34 13.38 11.72 -15.39
C GLY A 34 12.13 12.58 -15.22
N PRO A 35 10.95 12.09 -15.64
CA PRO A 35 9.71 12.79 -15.34
C PRO A 35 9.59 12.99 -13.83
N THR A 36 9.27 14.21 -13.40
CA THR A 36 8.90 14.48 -12.01
C THR A 36 7.66 13.64 -11.71
N PRO A 37 7.70 12.72 -10.72
CA PRO A 37 6.51 11.97 -10.34
C PRO A 37 5.44 12.94 -9.85
N GLU A 38 4.27 12.94 -10.50
CA GLU A 38 3.10 13.62 -9.95
C GLU A 38 2.50 12.74 -8.86
N THR A 39 2.26 13.33 -7.69
CA THR A 39 1.51 12.62 -6.63
C THR A 39 0.03 12.79 -6.94
N PRO A 40 -0.72 11.71 -7.20
CA PRO A 40 -2.15 11.81 -7.44
C PRO A 40 -2.84 12.39 -6.20
N THR A 41 -3.79 13.29 -6.41
CA THR A 41 -4.62 13.80 -5.33
C THR A 41 -5.49 12.68 -4.76
N ARG A 42 -5.44 12.49 -3.45
CA ARG A 42 -6.38 11.64 -2.73
C ARG A 42 -7.76 12.30 -2.73
N THR A 43 -8.74 11.63 -3.32
CA THR A 43 -10.13 12.08 -3.32
C THR A 43 -10.93 11.19 -2.39
N GLU A 44 -11.57 11.80 -1.39
CA GLU A 44 -12.51 11.10 -0.53
C GLU A 44 -13.78 10.73 -1.33
N PRO A 45 -14.37 9.54 -1.11
CA PRO A 45 -15.61 9.17 -1.78
C PRO A 45 -16.72 10.20 -1.49
N PRO A 46 -17.50 10.63 -2.51
CA PRO A 46 -18.60 11.57 -2.28
C PRO A 46 -19.62 10.98 -1.31
N VAL A 47 -20.36 11.86 -0.63
CA VAL A 47 -21.51 11.46 0.19
C VAL A 47 -22.58 10.89 -0.75
N PRO A 48 -23.11 9.68 -0.47
CA PRO A 48 -24.12 9.10 -1.34
C PRO A 48 -25.45 9.84 -1.17
N GLU A 49 -26.23 9.94 -2.25
CA GLU A 49 -27.56 10.55 -2.22
C GLU A 49 -28.57 9.66 -1.48
N VAL A 50 -28.41 8.35 -1.59
CA VAL A 50 -29.22 7.33 -0.92
C VAL A 50 -28.31 6.53 0.01
N GLU A 51 -28.75 6.32 1.25
CA GLU A 51 -28.01 5.51 2.20
C GLU A 51 -27.89 4.06 1.68
N PRO A 52 -26.67 3.55 1.46
CA PRO A 52 -26.48 2.20 0.94
C PRO A 52 -26.83 1.17 2.02
N GLU A 53 -27.40 0.05 1.57
CA GLU A 53 -27.74 -1.08 2.43
C GLU A 53 -26.74 -2.23 2.21
N PHE A 54 -26.54 -3.03 3.26
CA PHE A 54 -25.75 -4.26 3.15
C PHE A 54 -26.50 -5.26 2.26
N VAL A 55 -25.77 -5.95 1.38
CA VAL A 55 -26.31 -6.99 0.49
C VAL A 55 -25.76 -8.36 0.94
N PRO A 56 -26.50 -9.11 1.78
CA PRO A 56 -26.07 -10.43 2.22
C PRO A 56 -25.85 -11.39 1.05
N GLY A 57 -24.68 -12.02 1.00
CA GLY A 57 -24.31 -12.91 -0.10
C GLY A 57 -24.01 -12.21 -1.43
N GLY A 58 -24.02 -10.86 -1.46
CA GLY A 58 -23.59 -10.07 -2.61
C GLY A 58 -22.07 -10.09 -2.82
N SER A 59 -21.63 -9.63 -3.98
CA SER A 59 -20.20 -9.49 -4.31
C SER A 59 -19.53 -8.33 -3.54
N ALA A 60 -18.21 -8.24 -3.66
CA ALA A 60 -17.47 -7.05 -3.19
C ALA A 60 -18.00 -5.78 -3.87
N ALA A 61 -18.23 -5.82 -5.19
CA ALA A 61 -18.79 -4.69 -5.93
C ALA A 61 -20.18 -4.28 -5.42
N ASP A 62 -21.05 -5.24 -5.10
CA ASP A 62 -22.39 -4.95 -4.56
C ASP A 62 -22.33 -4.28 -3.18
N ASN A 63 -21.36 -4.68 -2.35
CA ASN A 63 -21.19 -4.17 -0.99
C ASN A 63 -20.24 -2.98 -0.86
N LEU A 64 -19.57 -2.55 -1.95
CA LEU A 64 -18.63 -1.42 -1.94
C LEU A 64 -19.30 -0.13 -1.43
N PRO A 65 -20.50 0.28 -1.88
CA PRO A 65 -21.15 1.49 -1.36
C PRO A 65 -21.43 1.41 0.14
N TYR A 66 -21.89 0.25 0.63
CA TYR A 66 -22.17 0.04 2.05
C TYR A 66 -20.90 0.09 2.91
N PHE A 67 -19.85 -0.61 2.49
CA PHE A 67 -18.54 -0.55 3.16
C PHE A 67 -17.95 0.86 3.18
N THR A 68 -18.13 1.61 2.09
CA THR A 68 -17.77 3.04 2.02
C THR A 68 -18.47 3.84 3.12
N GLU A 69 -19.79 3.66 3.29
CA GLU A 69 -20.60 4.33 4.31
C GLU A 69 -20.22 3.94 5.73
N VAL A 70 -19.92 2.65 5.96
CA VAL A 70 -19.43 2.16 7.25
C VAL A 70 -18.17 2.92 7.69
N LEU A 71 -17.19 3.04 6.79
CA LEU A 71 -15.95 3.76 7.08
C LEU A 71 -16.13 5.28 7.10
N ARG A 72 -16.99 5.86 6.26
CA ARG A 72 -17.34 7.28 6.31
C ARG A 72 -17.89 7.68 7.67
N LYS A 73 -18.88 6.94 8.17
CA LYS A 73 -19.47 7.19 9.50
C LYS A 73 -18.46 7.02 10.62
N TYR A 74 -17.55 6.06 10.49
CA TYR A 74 -16.48 5.87 11.47
C TYR A 74 -15.49 7.04 11.48
N ALA A 75 -15.03 7.45 10.29
CA ALA A 75 -14.14 8.59 10.09
C ALA A 75 -14.76 9.90 10.61
N ALA A 76 -16.05 10.11 10.39
CA ALA A 76 -16.77 11.30 10.86
C ALA A 76 -17.01 11.34 12.40
N GLY A 77 -16.90 10.20 13.09
CA GLY A 77 -17.07 10.13 14.55
C GLY A 77 -15.80 10.49 15.33
N ASP A 78 -15.83 10.29 16.65
CA ASP A 78 -14.70 10.58 17.56
C ASP A 78 -13.89 9.31 17.95
N SER A 79 -14.30 8.14 17.46
CA SER A 79 -13.61 6.88 17.75
C SER A 79 -12.16 6.91 17.25
N VAL A 80 -11.30 6.24 18.01
CA VAL A 80 -9.86 6.16 17.70
C VAL A 80 -9.63 5.36 16.42
N ILE A 81 -8.86 5.91 15.47
CA ILE A 81 -8.49 5.18 14.25
C ILE A 81 -7.32 4.25 14.58
N LYS A 82 -7.66 3.01 14.93
CA LYS A 82 -6.75 1.88 15.19
C LYS A 82 -7.32 0.64 14.54
N GLY A 83 -6.47 -0.34 14.24
CA GLY A 83 -6.84 -1.56 13.51
C GLY A 83 -8.03 -2.28 14.13
N GLU A 84 -7.98 -2.57 15.43
CA GLU A 84 -9.03 -3.33 16.11
C GLU A 84 -10.37 -2.57 16.22
N PRO A 85 -10.42 -1.29 16.65
CA PRO A 85 -11.65 -0.50 16.60
C PRO A 85 -12.27 -0.36 15.21
N VAL A 86 -11.44 -0.18 14.17
CA VAL A 86 -11.92 -0.11 12.78
C VAL A 86 -12.45 -1.48 12.33
N ALA A 87 -11.75 -2.56 12.62
CA ALA A 87 -12.19 -3.92 12.30
C ALA A 87 -13.50 -4.28 13.02
N GLN A 88 -13.62 -3.93 14.31
CA GLN A 88 -14.87 -4.11 15.06
C GLN A 88 -16.03 -3.37 14.42
N ARG A 89 -15.83 -2.13 13.95
CA ARG A 89 -16.88 -1.38 13.26
C ARG A 89 -17.36 -2.09 11.99
N VAL A 90 -16.47 -2.78 11.28
CA VAL A 90 -16.77 -3.56 10.08
C VAL A 90 -17.50 -4.87 10.46
N VAL A 91 -17.11 -5.52 11.56
CA VAL A 91 -17.87 -6.65 12.15
C VAL A 91 -19.29 -6.23 12.53
N ASP A 92 -19.45 -5.10 13.23
CA ASP A 92 -20.74 -4.56 13.65
C ASP A 92 -21.63 -4.17 12.46
N ALA A 93 -21.03 -3.95 11.29
CA ALA A 93 -21.75 -3.72 10.03
C ALA A 93 -22.28 -5.01 9.39
N GLY A 94 -21.96 -6.18 9.95
CA GLY A 94 -22.45 -7.48 9.49
C GLY A 94 -21.53 -8.23 8.52
N PHE A 95 -20.30 -7.75 8.29
CA PHE A 95 -19.29 -8.50 7.54
C PHE A 95 -18.72 -9.64 8.39
N ASP A 96 -18.36 -10.75 7.73
CA ASP A 96 -17.80 -11.94 8.39
C ASP A 96 -16.45 -11.62 9.05
N PRO A 97 -16.31 -11.79 10.39
CA PRO A 97 -15.04 -11.66 11.10
C PRO A 97 -13.89 -12.46 10.48
N ALA A 98 -14.15 -13.67 10.00
CA ALA A 98 -13.13 -14.55 9.43
C ALA A 98 -12.59 -14.03 8.09
N ALA A 99 -13.34 -13.16 7.41
CA ALA A 99 -12.96 -12.53 6.15
C ALA A 99 -12.22 -11.19 6.34
N ILE A 100 -12.13 -10.69 7.57
CA ILE A 100 -11.55 -9.38 7.86
C ILE A 100 -10.04 -9.48 8.11
N GLN A 101 -9.28 -8.61 7.44
CA GLN A 101 -7.84 -8.39 7.68
C GLN A 101 -7.62 -6.92 8.02
N PHE A 102 -6.69 -6.61 8.92
CA PHE A 102 -6.37 -5.22 9.26
C PHE A 102 -4.90 -5.02 9.63
N SER A 103 -4.42 -3.79 9.48
CA SER A 103 -3.02 -3.44 9.76
C SER A 103 -2.73 -3.34 11.27
N PHE A 104 -1.45 -3.40 11.63
CA PHE A 104 -1.00 -3.07 12.98
C PHE A 104 -1.04 -1.55 13.23
N ASP A 105 -1.17 -1.18 14.51
CA ASP A 105 -1.25 0.22 14.95
C ASP A 105 0.10 0.94 15.01
N GLN A 106 1.20 0.19 14.89
CA GLN A 106 2.56 0.72 15.00
C GLN A 106 3.50 0.09 13.99
N SER A 107 4.50 0.86 13.58
CA SER A 107 5.64 0.37 12.80
C SER A 107 6.53 -0.55 13.65
N LYS A 108 7.48 -1.21 12.99
CA LYS A 108 8.51 -2.03 13.68
C LYS A 108 9.39 -1.23 14.64
N THR A 109 9.49 0.09 14.47
CA THR A 109 10.24 0.98 15.37
C THR A 109 9.38 1.57 16.48
N GLY A 110 8.10 1.16 16.59
CA GLY A 110 7.19 1.61 17.64
C GLY A 110 6.55 2.98 17.37
N LEU A 111 6.64 3.48 16.14
CA LEU A 111 5.94 4.72 15.76
C LEU A 111 4.46 4.41 15.46
N PRO A 112 3.51 5.25 15.88
CA PRO A 112 2.11 5.13 15.47
C PRO A 112 1.98 5.06 13.95
N ALA A 113 1.05 4.25 13.47
CA ALA A 113 0.74 4.22 12.05
C ALA A 113 -0.02 5.49 11.64
N ASP A 114 0.47 6.17 10.60
CA ASP A 114 -0.24 7.31 10.00
C ASP A 114 -1.53 6.86 9.29
N ASN A 115 -1.59 5.58 8.92
CA ASN A 115 -2.70 4.98 8.18
C ASN A 115 -3.05 3.63 8.78
N ILE A 116 -4.34 3.39 8.95
CA ILE A 116 -4.90 2.10 9.30
C ILE A 116 -5.59 1.52 8.07
N PHE A 117 -5.26 0.27 7.76
CA PHE A 117 -5.91 -0.48 6.70
C PHE A 117 -6.83 -1.53 7.28
N VAL A 118 -7.99 -1.71 6.66
CA VAL A 118 -8.94 -2.78 6.94
C VAL A 118 -9.43 -3.34 5.61
N SER A 119 -9.70 -4.63 5.53
CA SER A 119 -10.27 -5.23 4.34
C SER A 119 -11.25 -6.34 4.66
N VAL A 120 -12.15 -6.63 3.73
CA VAL A 120 -13.04 -7.79 3.77
C VAL A 120 -12.88 -8.59 2.48
N LEU A 121 -12.56 -9.87 2.60
CA LEU A 121 -12.54 -10.82 1.47
C LEU A 121 -13.98 -11.25 1.13
N ILE A 122 -14.41 -11.06 -0.11
CA ILE A 122 -15.74 -11.47 -0.60
C ILE A 122 -15.57 -12.15 -1.96
N GLY A 123 -15.64 -13.49 -1.96
CA GLY A 123 -15.35 -14.27 -3.16
C GLY A 123 -13.89 -14.08 -3.59
N PRO A 124 -13.62 -13.70 -4.85
CA PRO A 124 -12.26 -13.47 -5.35
C PRO A 124 -11.74 -12.04 -5.11
N ASP A 125 -12.56 -11.16 -4.54
CA ASP A 125 -12.29 -9.73 -4.45
C ASP A 125 -12.22 -9.27 -2.99
N CYS A 126 -11.60 -8.11 -2.79
CA CYS A 126 -11.39 -7.49 -1.50
C CYS A 126 -11.97 -6.08 -1.51
N LEU A 127 -12.80 -5.79 -0.52
CA LEU A 127 -13.09 -4.42 -0.12
C LEU A 127 -11.95 -3.95 0.75
N ILE A 128 -11.19 -2.93 0.33
CA ILE A 128 -10.04 -2.39 1.06
C ILE A 128 -10.36 -0.96 1.47
N GLY A 129 -10.21 -0.67 2.75
CA GLY A 129 -10.34 0.67 3.33
C GLY A 129 -9.02 1.14 3.94
N GLN A 130 -8.71 2.40 3.72
CA GLN A 130 -7.60 3.11 4.35
C GLN A 130 -8.13 4.34 5.08
N LEU A 131 -7.79 4.49 6.36
CA LEU A 131 -8.12 5.65 7.18
C LEU A 131 -6.84 6.33 7.67
N VAL A 132 -6.76 7.64 7.53
CA VAL A 132 -5.64 8.46 8.01
C VAL A 132 -5.88 8.83 9.46
N THR A 133 -4.91 8.60 10.35
CA THR A 133 -5.08 8.85 11.78
C THR A 133 -5.06 10.34 12.13
N GLY A 134 -4.32 11.16 11.36
CA GLY A 134 -4.14 12.58 11.61
C GLY A 134 -5.31 13.47 11.22
N ASP A 135 -5.79 13.37 9.98
CA ASP A 135 -6.88 14.20 9.44
C ASP A 135 -8.22 13.46 9.30
N ARG A 136 -8.24 12.17 9.64
CA ARG A 136 -9.42 11.29 9.56
C ARG A 136 -9.97 11.08 8.15
N SER A 137 -9.26 11.52 7.11
CA SER A 137 -9.64 11.21 5.73
C SER A 137 -9.61 9.70 5.49
N PHE A 138 -10.46 9.23 4.57
CA PHE A 138 -10.50 7.81 4.23
C PHE A 138 -10.68 7.61 2.72
N VAL A 139 -10.27 6.44 2.26
CA VAL A 139 -10.54 5.96 0.91
C VAL A 139 -10.90 4.48 0.95
N VAL A 140 -11.68 4.04 -0.03
CA VAL A 140 -12.03 2.64 -0.20
C VAL A 140 -11.90 2.24 -1.65
N ALA A 141 -11.58 0.97 -1.88
CA ALA A 141 -11.49 0.38 -3.20
C ALA A 141 -12.00 -1.06 -3.17
N ASN A 142 -12.49 -1.52 -4.33
CA ASN A 142 -12.69 -2.93 -4.61
C ASN A 142 -11.52 -3.40 -5.48
N GLU A 143 -10.74 -4.34 -5.00
CA GLU A 143 -9.56 -4.86 -5.69
C GLU A 143 -9.54 -6.39 -5.66
N PRO A 144 -9.01 -7.07 -6.69
CA PRO A 144 -8.85 -8.52 -6.65
C PRO A 144 -7.97 -8.97 -5.49
N ALA A 145 -8.35 -10.08 -4.85
CA ALA A 145 -7.48 -10.72 -3.87
C ALA A 145 -6.20 -11.25 -4.55
N VAL A 146 -5.09 -11.20 -3.83
CA VAL A 146 -3.78 -11.62 -4.33
C VAL A 146 -3.32 -12.93 -3.69
N GLY A 147 -2.16 -13.43 -4.14
CA GLY A 147 -1.57 -14.68 -3.68
C GLY A 147 -2.07 -15.91 -4.45
N PRO A 148 -1.39 -17.06 -4.29
CA PRO A 148 -1.70 -18.29 -5.03
C PRO A 148 -3.10 -18.85 -4.71
N GLU A 149 -3.60 -18.54 -3.51
CA GLU A 149 -4.91 -18.99 -3.03
C GLU A 149 -6.03 -17.96 -3.26
N GLY A 150 -5.70 -16.74 -3.73
CA GLY A 150 -6.68 -15.68 -3.96
C GLY A 150 -7.43 -15.22 -2.70
N ASN A 151 -6.73 -15.17 -1.56
CA ASN A 151 -7.32 -14.85 -0.24
C ASN A 151 -6.57 -13.75 0.52
N ILE A 152 -5.55 -13.14 -0.09
CA ILE A 152 -4.77 -12.06 0.54
C ILE A 152 -5.34 -10.73 0.07
N CYS A 153 -5.88 -9.93 1.00
CA CYS A 153 -6.37 -8.59 0.70
C CYS A 153 -5.33 -7.51 1.02
N LEU A 154 -4.57 -7.71 2.11
CA LEU A 154 -3.54 -6.77 2.54
C LEU A 154 -2.17 -7.45 2.47
N ILE A 155 -1.25 -6.84 1.72
CA ILE A 155 0.11 -7.39 1.55
C ILE A 155 0.95 -7.06 2.80
N GLY A 156 1.57 -8.10 3.37
CA GLY A 156 2.44 -8.00 4.53
C GLY A 156 1.88 -8.79 5.72
N ASN A 157 2.39 -8.49 6.92
CA ASN A 157 1.83 -9.07 8.14
C ASN A 157 0.62 -8.24 8.57
N THR A 158 -0.54 -8.89 8.66
CA THR A 158 -1.79 -8.30 9.15
C THR A 158 -2.31 -9.06 10.37
N ARG A 159 -3.33 -8.50 11.01
CA ARG A 159 -4.13 -9.17 12.03
C ARG A 159 -5.45 -9.63 11.40
N SER A 160 -5.95 -10.75 11.87
CA SER A 160 -7.33 -11.20 11.65
C SER A 160 -8.16 -10.90 12.90
N VAL A 161 -9.48 -10.98 12.76
CA VAL A 161 -10.39 -10.95 13.91
C VAL A 161 -10.30 -12.29 14.65
N ASP A 162 -10.06 -12.25 15.96
CA ASP A 162 -9.84 -13.43 16.82
C ASP A 162 -10.78 -13.47 18.04
N TRP A 163 -11.80 -12.61 18.07
CA TRP A 163 -12.78 -12.50 19.15
C TRP A 163 -14.19 -12.88 18.72
#